data_AF-A0A925D8Q0-F1
#
_entry.id   AF-A0A925D8Q0-F1
#
_cell.length_a   1.000
_cell.length_b   1.000
_cell.length_c   1.000
_cell.angle_alpha   90.00
_cell.angle_beta   90.00
_cell.angle_gamma   90.00
#
_symmetry.space_group_name_H-M   'P 1'
#
loop_
_entity.id
_entity.type
_entity.pdbx_description
1 polymer ?
#
loop_
_entity_poly.entity_id
_entity_poly.type
_entity_poly.pdbx_seq_one_letter_code
_entity_poly.pdbx_strand_id
1 'polypeptide(L)'
;DAVYTFDLGFHDSTLALLRTGQTVVLHSFSKGWLHPQVFGVALIPQIDLPEIAPLFRDHPPIQKNLWMAHQLLEQHAQLPRAVGHDLNRRRSLLLENLPAAVRAQLINAKMDRAGYLLTVHCSHQALLSRHRILSIPLSVFGAASDEFSVLSTLGMSSAIQSG
;
A
#
# COMPACT_ATOMS: atom_id res chain seq x y z
N ASP A 1 -4.66 6.18 -6.38
CA ASP A 1 -4.98 5.16 -5.37
C ASP A 1 -4.55 5.64 -3.99
N ALA A 2 -5.47 5.70 -3.03
CA ALA A 2 -5.21 6.15 -1.67
C ALA A 2 -5.13 5.00 -0.64
N VAL A 3 -5.15 3.73 -1.04
CA VAL A 3 -5.22 2.59 -0.10
C VAL A 3 -4.05 2.47 0.89
N TYR A 4 -2.94 3.17 0.67
CA TYR A 4 -1.77 3.20 1.55
C TYR A 4 -1.57 4.55 2.25
N THR A 5 -2.56 5.45 2.21
CA THR A 5 -2.49 6.69 3.00
C THR A 5 -2.68 6.40 4.49
N PHE A 6 -3.41 5.34 4.85
CA PHE A 6 -3.72 5.03 6.25
C PHE A 6 -4.32 6.27 6.94
N ASP A 7 -3.81 6.65 8.10
CA ASP A 7 -4.20 7.87 8.82
C ASP A 7 -3.43 9.12 8.36
N LEU A 8 -2.55 8.99 7.37
CA LEU A 8 -1.91 10.13 6.73
C LEU A 8 -2.94 10.75 5.78
N GLY A 9 -3.24 12.03 5.96
CA GLY A 9 -4.12 12.74 5.03
C GLY A 9 -3.63 12.65 3.57
N PHE A 10 -4.49 13.05 2.62
CA PHE A 10 -4.07 13.12 1.23
C PHE A 10 -2.94 14.12 1.05
N HIS A 11 -1.91 13.73 0.30
CA HIS A 11 -0.81 14.61 -0.07
C HIS A 11 -1.31 15.80 -0.89
N ASP A 12 -0.61 16.93 -0.82
CA ASP A 12 -0.97 18.16 -1.52
C ASP A 12 -1.17 17.97 -3.03
N SER A 13 -0.32 17.16 -3.67
CA SER A 13 -0.49 16.83 -5.08
C SER A 13 -1.80 16.08 -5.36
N THR A 14 -2.21 15.17 -4.47
CA THR A 14 -3.50 14.46 -4.58
C THR A 14 -4.66 15.42 -4.38
N LEU A 15 -4.56 16.33 -3.40
CA LEU A 15 -5.57 17.36 -3.17
C LEU A 15 -5.67 18.34 -4.35
N ALA A 16 -4.54 18.72 -4.94
CA ALA A 16 -4.49 19.57 -6.12
C ALA A 16 -5.15 18.89 -7.34
N LEU A 17 -4.88 17.60 -7.55
CA LEU A 17 -5.54 16.80 -8.59
C LEU A 17 -7.04 16.61 -8.34
N LEU A 18 -7.45 16.42 -7.09
CA LEU A 18 -8.87 16.37 -6.73
C LEU A 18 -9.60 17.68 -7.08
N ARG A 19 -8.95 18.83 -6.86
CA ARG A 19 -9.51 20.15 -7.17
C ARG A 19 -9.73 20.40 -8.66
N THR A 20 -9.05 19.68 -9.55
CA THR A 20 -9.29 19.83 -11.00
C THR A 20 -10.62 19.22 -11.43
N GLY A 21 -11.23 18.36 -10.60
CA GLY A 21 -12.42 17.61 -10.98
C GLY A 21 -12.15 16.52 -12.02
N GLN A 22 -10.88 16.18 -12.28
CA GLN A 22 -10.47 15.19 -13.29
C GLN A 22 -9.90 13.91 -12.64
N THR A 23 -10.22 13.66 -11.37
CA THR A 23 -9.65 12.56 -10.60
C THR A 23 -10.73 11.79 -9.87
N VAL A 24 -10.69 10.45 -10.00
CA VAL A 24 -11.40 9.53 -9.11
C VAL A 24 -10.45 9.05 -8.04
N VAL A 25 -10.84 9.17 -6.77
CA VAL A 25 -10.06 8.65 -5.64
C VAL A 25 -10.69 7.39 -5.12
N LEU A 26 -9.92 6.30 -5.14
CA LEU A 26 -10.31 5.01 -4.59
C LEU A 26 -9.66 4.80 -3.23
N HIS A 27 -10.46 4.35 -2.28
CA HIS A 27 -10.04 3.93 -0.95
C HIS A 27 -10.54 2.51 -0.67
N SER A 28 -9.79 1.75 0.13
CA SER A 28 -10.13 0.40 0.54
C SER A 28 -9.96 0.26 2.04
N PHE A 29 -10.90 -0.44 2.67
CA PHE A 29 -10.82 -0.75 4.09
C PHE A 29 -9.86 -1.91 4.36
N SER A 30 -9.57 -2.72 3.34
CA SER A 30 -8.80 -3.95 3.53
C SER A 30 -7.36 -3.77 3.92
N LYS A 31 -6.76 -2.61 3.61
CA LYS A 31 -5.37 -2.32 3.98
C LYS A 31 -5.28 -1.64 5.35
N GLY A 32 -6.11 -0.63 5.60
CA GLY A 32 -6.10 0.12 6.86
C GLY A 32 -6.65 -0.65 8.06
N TRP A 33 -7.66 -1.51 7.85
CA TRP A 33 -8.29 -2.30 8.92
C TRP A 33 -7.93 -3.78 8.89
N LEU A 34 -6.99 -4.17 8.00
CA LEU A 34 -6.52 -5.56 7.85
C LEU A 34 -7.63 -6.60 7.65
N HIS A 35 -8.79 -6.18 7.15
CA HIS A 35 -9.93 -7.06 6.92
C HIS A 35 -10.15 -7.23 5.40
N PRO A 36 -9.91 -8.43 4.84
CA PRO A 36 -10.05 -8.65 3.41
C PRO A 36 -11.51 -8.48 2.96
N GLN A 37 -11.69 -7.97 1.74
CA GLN A 37 -12.96 -7.98 0.99
C GLN A 37 -14.15 -7.37 1.73
N VAL A 38 -13.91 -6.34 2.56
CA VAL A 38 -14.99 -5.63 3.26
C VAL A 38 -15.64 -4.65 2.31
N PHE A 39 -15.00 -3.51 2.09
CA PHE A 39 -15.64 -2.37 1.48
C PHE A 39 -14.59 -1.38 0.96
N GLY A 40 -14.98 -0.59 -0.02
CA GLY A 40 -14.18 0.50 -0.58
C GLY A 40 -15.07 1.69 -0.88
N VAL A 41 -14.46 2.86 -0.97
CA VAL A 41 -15.14 4.11 -1.29
C VAL A 41 -14.48 4.70 -2.52
N ALA A 42 -15.30 5.19 -3.45
CA ALA A 42 -14.86 6.00 -4.56
C ALA A 42 -15.36 7.43 -4.35
N LEU A 43 -14.45 8.40 -4.36
CA LEU A 43 -14.78 9.82 -4.49
C LEU A 43 -14.73 10.16 -5.97
N ILE A 44 -15.86 10.59 -6.52
CA ILE A 44 -16.07 10.83 -7.95
C ILE A 44 -16.41 12.31 -8.15
N PRO A 45 -15.88 12.96 -9.21
CA PRO A 45 -16.29 14.33 -9.56
C PRO A 45 -17.80 14.41 -9.82
N GLN A 46 -18.43 15.49 -9.37
CA GLN A 46 -19.89 15.66 -9.49
C GLN A 46 -20.37 15.59 -10.96
N ILE A 47 -19.53 16.04 -11.89
CA ILE A 47 -19.82 16.02 -13.34
C ILE A 47 -19.93 14.59 -13.89
N ASP A 48 -19.17 13.65 -13.33
CA ASP A 48 -19.16 12.24 -13.77
C ASP A 48 -20.19 11.39 -13.03
N LEU A 49 -20.78 11.91 -11.95
CA LEU A 49 -21.70 11.18 -11.09
C LEU A 49 -22.91 10.57 -11.84
N PRO A 50 -23.57 11.25 -12.80
CA PRO A 50 -24.71 10.67 -13.52
C PRO A 50 -24.33 9.44 -14.35
N GLU A 51 -23.11 9.39 -14.87
CA GLU A 51 -22.61 8.28 -15.70
C GLU A 51 -22.05 7.14 -14.84
N ILE A 52 -21.29 7.47 -13.79
CA ILE A 52 -20.56 6.49 -13.00
C ILE A 52 -21.43 5.87 -11.88
N ALA A 53 -22.30 6.66 -11.22
CA ALA A 53 -23.07 6.15 -10.08
C ALA A 53 -23.97 4.94 -10.41
N PRO A 54 -24.62 4.84 -11.59
CA PRO A 54 -25.37 3.64 -11.97
C PRO A 54 -24.51 2.36 -11.92
N LEU A 55 -23.26 2.40 -12.39
CA LEU A 55 -22.36 1.25 -12.41
C LEU A 55 -22.14 0.65 -11.01
N PHE A 56 -22.04 1.52 -10.00
CA PHE A 56 -21.91 1.11 -8.59
C PHE A 56 -23.23 0.64 -7.99
N ARG A 57 -24.36 1.21 -8.41
CA ARG A 57 -25.69 0.81 -7.93
C ARG A 57 -26.13 -0.54 -8.46
N ASP A 58 -25.67 -0.91 -9.66
CA ASP A 58 -25.94 -2.22 -10.26
C ASP A 58 -25.20 -3.35 -9.51
N HIS A 59 -24.15 -3.01 -8.76
CA HIS A 59 -23.34 -3.95 -7.98
C HIS A 59 -23.19 -3.48 -6.53
N PRO A 60 -24.29 -3.40 -5.76
CA PRO A 60 -24.23 -2.90 -4.41
C PRO A 60 -23.42 -3.86 -3.52
N PRO A 61 -22.63 -3.35 -2.56
CA PRO A 61 -21.98 -4.19 -1.58
C PRO A 61 -23.00 -5.01 -0.79
N ILE A 62 -22.68 -6.27 -0.50
CA ILE A 62 -23.55 -7.11 0.33
C ILE A 62 -23.72 -6.50 1.73
N GLN A 63 -24.90 -6.65 2.31
CA GLN A 63 -25.24 -6.00 3.59
C GLN A 63 -24.27 -6.36 4.72
N LYS A 64 -23.79 -7.61 4.77
CA LYS A 64 -22.78 -8.08 5.73
C LYS A 64 -21.51 -7.22 5.69
N ASN A 65 -21.07 -6.83 4.49
CA ASN A 65 -19.88 -6.04 4.28
C ASN A 65 -20.08 -4.58 4.73
N LEU A 66 -21.28 -4.02 4.53
CA LEU A 66 -21.63 -2.69 5.02
C LEU A 66 -21.66 -2.64 6.55
N TRP A 67 -22.26 -3.65 7.20
CA TRP A 67 -22.23 -3.77 8.67
C TRP A 67 -20.81 -3.92 9.20
N MET A 68 -19.99 -4.76 8.57
CA MET A 68 -18.58 -4.90 8.95
C MET A 68 -17.83 -3.57 8.80
N ALA A 69 -18.01 -2.86 7.69
CA ALA A 69 -17.40 -1.55 7.49
C ALA A 69 -17.81 -0.56 8.57
N HIS A 70 -19.10 -0.51 8.93
CA HIS A 70 -19.60 0.33 10.01
C HIS A 70 -18.94 0.01 11.36
N GLN A 71 -18.89 -1.27 11.73
CA GLN A 71 -18.25 -1.70 12.99
C GLN A 71 -16.76 -1.35 13.02
N LEU A 72 -16.04 -1.54 11.91
CA LEU A 72 -14.64 -1.17 11.79
C LEU A 72 -14.41 0.34 11.95
N LEU A 73 -15.29 1.17 11.38
CA LEU A 73 -15.21 2.63 11.51
C LEU A 73 -15.50 3.09 12.94
N GLU A 74 -16.51 2.53 13.60
CA GLU A 74 -16.90 2.96 14.93
C GLU A 74 -15.96 2.45 16.02
N GLN A 75 -15.65 1.15 15.99
CA GLN A 75 -14.94 0.48 17.09
C GLN A 75 -13.43 0.45 16.88
N HIS A 76 -12.98 0.58 15.63
CA HIS A 76 -11.57 0.43 15.26
C HIS A 76 -11.05 1.60 14.43
N ALA A 77 -11.60 2.81 14.62
CA ALA A 77 -11.20 4.02 13.90
C ALA A 77 -9.68 4.28 13.91
N GLN A 78 -8.99 3.89 14.98
CA GLN A 78 -7.55 4.10 15.17
C GLN A 78 -6.65 3.04 14.52
N LEU A 79 -7.24 1.95 13.99
CA LEU A 79 -6.47 0.84 13.44
C LEU A 79 -5.59 1.24 12.24
N PRO A 80 -6.03 2.07 11.27
CA PRO A 80 -5.17 2.53 10.17
C PRO A 80 -3.90 3.22 10.68
N ARG A 81 -4.02 4.03 11.73
CA ARG A 81 -2.87 4.71 12.34
C ARG A 81 -1.88 3.70 12.94
N ALA A 82 -2.39 2.73 13.70
CA ALA A 82 -1.57 1.67 14.29
C ALA A 82 -0.85 0.83 13.22
N VAL A 83 -1.56 0.48 12.13
CA VAL A 83 -0.99 -0.24 10.98
C VAL A 83 0.10 0.60 10.30
N GLY A 84 -0.14 1.88 10.06
CA GLY A 84 0.85 2.80 9.50
C GLY A 84 2.13 2.88 10.36
N HIS A 85 1.99 2.97 11.68
CA HIS A 85 3.13 2.94 12.60
C HIS A 85 3.90 1.60 12.54
N ASP A 86 3.20 0.46 12.54
CA ASP A 86 3.87 -0.84 12.45
C ASP A 86 4.60 -1.03 11.12
N LEU A 87 4.01 -0.59 10.00
CA LEU A 87 4.64 -0.64 8.69
C LEU A 87 5.91 0.23 8.62
N ASN A 88 5.86 1.43 9.19
CA ASN A 88 7.03 2.31 9.28
C ASN A 88 8.13 1.69 10.14
N ARG A 89 7.78 1.08 11.29
CA ARG A 89 8.73 0.36 12.14
C ARG A 89 9.40 -0.79 11.37
N ARG A 90 8.61 -1.64 10.69
CA ARG A 90 9.14 -2.75 9.88
C ARG A 90 10.02 -2.26 8.73
N ARG A 91 9.66 -1.13 8.12
CA ARG A 91 10.47 -0.49 7.09
C ARG A 91 11.84 -0.08 7.65
N SER A 92 11.89 0.59 8.79
CA SER A 92 13.16 0.96 9.43
C SER A 92 14.02 -0.27 9.73
N LEU A 93 13.42 -1.31 10.33
CA LEU A 93 14.12 -2.57 10.61
C LEU A 93 14.66 -3.22 9.33
N LEU A 94 13.89 -3.24 8.25
CA LEU A 94 14.36 -3.76 6.97
C LEU A 94 15.56 -2.94 6.45
N LEU A 95 15.49 -1.60 6.49
CA LEU A 95 16.57 -0.72 6.03
C LEU A 95 17.85 -0.83 6.85
N GLU A 96 17.73 -1.11 8.15
CA GLU A 96 18.85 -1.35 9.06
C GLU A 96 19.53 -2.69 8.77
N ASN A 97 18.74 -3.74 8.47
CA ASN A 97 19.22 -5.10 8.24
C ASN A 97 19.59 -5.40 6.77
N LEU A 98 19.24 -4.52 5.83
CA LEU A 98 19.58 -4.69 4.44
C LEU A 98 21.10 -4.58 4.22
N PRO A 99 21.72 -5.49 3.44
CA PRO A 99 23.12 -5.36 3.07
C PRO A 99 23.40 -3.98 2.45
N ALA A 100 24.51 -3.35 2.84
CA ALA A 100 24.84 -1.99 2.42
C ALA A 100 24.82 -1.81 0.89
N ALA A 101 25.32 -2.82 0.16
CA ALA A 101 25.30 -2.86 -1.30
C ALA A 101 23.88 -2.83 -1.90
N VAL A 102 22.91 -3.51 -1.26
CA VAL A 102 21.51 -3.51 -1.68
C VAL A 102 20.82 -2.21 -1.28
N ARG A 103 21.09 -1.73 -0.06
CA ARG A 103 20.54 -0.46 0.45
C ARG A 103 20.91 0.73 -0.43
N ALA A 104 22.13 0.74 -0.97
CA ALA A 104 22.60 1.77 -1.90
C ALA A 104 21.83 1.78 -3.24
N GLN A 105 21.15 0.69 -3.59
CA GLN A 105 20.38 0.54 -4.83
C GLN A 105 18.88 0.83 -4.65
N LEU A 106 18.44 1.26 -3.46
CA LEU A 106 17.03 1.56 -3.22
C LEU A 106 16.62 2.86 -3.89
N ILE A 107 15.55 2.80 -4.67
CA ILE A 107 15.05 3.93 -5.47
C ILE A 107 14.12 4.81 -4.62
N ASN A 108 13.27 4.19 -3.80
CA ASN A 108 12.23 4.86 -3.04
C ASN A 108 12.49 4.87 -1.52
N ALA A 109 13.74 4.68 -1.08
CA ALA A 109 14.11 4.64 0.33
C ALA A 109 13.68 5.91 1.09
N LYS A 110 13.66 7.06 0.41
CA LYS A 110 13.31 8.38 0.98
C LYS A 110 11.83 8.76 0.84
N MET A 111 10.97 7.90 0.29
CA MET A 111 9.55 8.21 0.25
C MET A 111 8.96 8.15 1.66
N ASP A 112 8.48 9.29 2.16
CA ASP A 112 7.83 9.47 3.47
C ASP A 112 6.47 8.77 3.63
N ARG A 113 6.15 7.81 2.75
CA ARG A 113 4.84 7.14 2.75
C ARG A 113 4.92 5.70 3.25
N ALA A 114 3.90 5.34 4.01
CA ALA A 114 3.69 4.06 4.68
C ALA A 114 3.38 2.88 3.73
N GLY A 115 4.04 2.80 2.57
CA GLY A 115 3.99 1.61 1.73
C GLY A 115 4.80 0.47 2.35
N TYR A 116 4.37 -0.78 2.13
CA TYR A 116 5.13 -1.96 2.51
C TYR A 116 6.05 -2.49 1.40
N LEU A 117 6.10 -1.83 0.24
CA LEU A 117 6.91 -2.22 -0.90
C LEU A 117 8.05 -1.21 -1.15
N LEU A 118 9.25 -1.73 -1.37
CA LEU A 118 10.44 -0.95 -1.71
C LEU A 118 11.00 -1.42 -3.05
N THR A 119 11.36 -0.49 -3.93
CA THR A 119 11.94 -0.81 -5.24
C THR A 119 13.46 -0.68 -5.16
N VAL A 120 14.16 -1.68 -5.70
CA VAL A 120 15.62 -1.75 -5.74
C VAL A 120 16.11 -1.98 -7.17
N HIS A 121 17.17 -1.28 -7.56
CA HIS A 121 17.91 -1.56 -8.81
C HIS A 121 18.85 -2.75 -8.59
N CYS A 122 18.24 -3.93 -8.47
CA CYS A 122 18.94 -5.19 -8.44
C CYS A 122 17.98 -6.28 -8.92
N SER A 123 18.47 -7.20 -9.76
CA SER A 123 17.65 -8.30 -10.25
C SER A 123 17.31 -9.28 -9.11
N HIS A 124 16.13 -9.89 -9.20
CA HIS A 124 15.65 -10.83 -8.18
C HIS A 124 16.59 -12.04 -8.03
N GLN A 125 17.20 -12.47 -9.14
CA GLN A 125 18.20 -13.54 -9.15
C GLN A 125 19.47 -13.16 -8.38
N ALA A 126 19.95 -11.92 -8.54
CA ALA A 126 21.13 -11.45 -7.82
C ALA A 126 20.84 -11.28 -6.33
N LEU A 127 19.67 -10.73 -5.98
CA LEU A 127 19.20 -10.63 -4.60
C LEU A 127 19.13 -12.01 -3.92
N LEU A 128 18.58 -13.01 -4.60
CA LEU A 128 18.46 -14.36 -4.07
C LEU A 128 19.81 -15.08 -3.96
N SER A 129 20.60 -15.08 -5.03
CA SER A 129 21.85 -15.87 -5.10
C SER A 129 22.98 -15.27 -4.27
N ARG A 130 23.12 -13.94 -4.24
CA ARG A 130 24.24 -13.26 -3.56
C ARG A 130 23.90 -12.79 -2.15
N HIS A 131 22.63 -12.44 -1.91
CA HIS A 131 22.21 -11.85 -0.63
C HIS A 131 21.18 -12.69 0.13
N ARG A 132 20.73 -13.81 -0.45
CA ARG A 132 19.67 -14.67 0.14
C ARG A 132 18.37 -13.91 0.41
N ILE A 133 18.10 -12.87 -0.37
CA ILE A 133 16.89 -12.05 -0.27
C ILE A 133 15.90 -12.54 -1.31
N LEU A 134 14.73 -12.98 -0.86
CA LEU A 134 13.60 -13.24 -1.73
C LEU A 134 12.92 -11.92 -2.12
N SER A 135 12.75 -11.70 -3.41
CA SER A 135 12.14 -10.48 -3.97
C SER A 135 11.25 -10.81 -5.15
N ILE A 136 10.37 -9.88 -5.52
CA ILE A 136 9.49 -10.01 -6.69
C ILE A 136 10.14 -9.25 -7.85
N PRO A 137 10.34 -9.85 -9.04
CA PRO A 137 10.82 -9.11 -10.19
C PRO A 137 9.82 -8.02 -10.61
N LEU A 138 10.30 -6.84 -10.99
CA LEU A 138 9.42 -5.72 -11.34
C LEU A 138 8.57 -6.02 -12.59
N SER A 139 8.97 -6.97 -13.43
CA SER A 139 8.20 -7.44 -14.58
C SER A 139 6.84 -8.05 -14.22
N VAL A 140 6.65 -8.55 -13.00
CA VAL A 140 5.33 -8.96 -12.47
C VAL A 140 4.36 -7.77 -12.42
N PHE A 141 4.88 -6.55 -12.30
CA PHE A 141 4.12 -5.30 -12.32
C PHE A 141 4.13 -4.60 -13.70
N GLY A 142 4.58 -5.29 -14.76
CA GLY A 142 4.55 -4.80 -16.14
C GLY A 142 5.78 -4.03 -16.62
N ALA A 143 6.86 -3.97 -15.83
CA ALA A 143 8.11 -3.37 -16.30
C ALA A 143 8.83 -4.30 -17.31
N ALA A 144 9.42 -3.72 -18.35
CA ALA A 144 10.17 -4.48 -19.36
C ALA A 144 11.60 -4.87 -18.92
N SER A 145 12.05 -4.45 -17.73
CA SER A 145 13.42 -4.65 -17.25
C SER A 145 13.47 -5.67 -16.11
N ASP A 146 14.44 -6.59 -16.21
CA ASP A 146 14.76 -7.58 -15.18
C ASP A 146 15.79 -7.06 -14.15
N GLU A 147 16.28 -5.83 -14.32
CA GLU A 147 17.26 -5.21 -13.42
C GLU A 147 16.64 -4.71 -12.11
N PHE A 148 15.31 -4.68 -12.02
CA PHE A 148 14.60 -4.14 -10.88
C PHE A 148 13.80 -5.21 -10.16
N SER A 149 13.76 -5.08 -8.85
CA SER A 149 12.96 -5.93 -7.98
C SER A 149 12.22 -5.12 -6.93
N VAL A 150 11.22 -5.76 -6.34
CA VAL A 150 10.42 -5.24 -5.25
C VAL A 150 10.67 -6.08 -4.00
N LEU A 151 11.05 -5.40 -2.91
CA LEU A 151 11.16 -5.94 -1.57
C LEU A 151 9.86 -5.64 -0.80
N SER A 152 9.52 -6.51 0.15
CA SER A 152 8.37 -6.33 1.03
C SER A 152 8.81 -6.21 2.50
N THR A 153 8.26 -5.25 3.22
CA THR A 153 8.46 -5.10 4.67
C THR A 153 7.66 -6.11 5.48
N LEU A 154 6.72 -6.83 4.86
CA LEU A 154 5.84 -7.79 5.54
C LEU A 154 6.54 -9.12 5.86
N GLY A 155 7.61 -9.47 5.13
CA GLY A 155 8.34 -10.74 5.31
C GLY A 155 9.27 -10.77 6.53
N MET A 156 9.48 -9.63 7.20
CA MET A 156 10.23 -9.57 8.46
C MET A 156 9.33 -10.12 9.58
N SER A 157 9.33 -11.44 9.75
CA SER A 157 8.79 -12.06 10.95
C SER A 157 9.69 -11.70 12.13
N SER A 158 9.10 -11.42 13.30
CA SER A 158 9.78 -11.18 14.57
C SER A 158 10.44 -12.46 15.14
N ALA A 159 11.15 -13.20 14.29
CA ALA A 159 11.88 -14.42 14.63
C ALA A 159 13.36 -14.14 14.96
N ILE A 160 13.72 -12.90 15.30
CA ILE A 160 15.03 -12.52 15.84
C ILE A 160 14.84 -12.11 17.31
N GLN A 161 14.35 -13.04 18.13
CA GLN A 161 14.44 -13.01 19.60
C GLN A 161 14.58 -14.44 20.17
N SER A 162 15.36 -15.29 19.51
CA SER A 162 15.69 -16.63 20.03
C SER A 162 17.11 -16.99 19.60
N GLY A 163 18.08 -16.48 20.35
CA GLY A 163 19.50 -16.79 20.26
C GLY A 163 20.16 -16.34 21.54
#